data_AF-A0A9X4AYH1-F1
#
_entry.id   AF-A0A9X4AYH1-F1
#
_cell.length_a   1.000
_cell.length_b   1.000
_cell.length_c   1.000
_cell.angle_alpha   90.00
_cell.angle_beta   90.00
_cell.angle_gamma   90.00
#
_symmetry.space_group_name_H-M   'P 1'
#
loop_
_entity.id
_entity.type
_entity.pdbx_description
1 polymer ?
#
loop_
_entity_poly.entity_id
_entity_poly.type
_entity_poly.pdbx_seq_one_letter_code
_entity_poly.pdbx_strand_id
1 'polypeptide(L)'
;MAGTLETTYRTASPGRPHTPEAEAEAASELARRASLLHKLVIVPCVLLGLGLGVASYFLLRNLQFELLGAHIPWLTAIVGIGGPLGGSFYVAERVASFLKALRRGPWLEDVAARYGVPVETLEDYAALL
;
A
#
# COMPACT_ATOMS: atom_id res chain seq x y z
N MET A 1 45.34 15.21 -19.31
CA MET A 1 44.41 16.02 -18.46
C MET A 1 43.12 16.13 -19.24
N ALA A 2 41.92 15.71 -18.82
CA ALA A 2 41.37 15.19 -17.57
C ALA A 2 40.34 14.11 -17.99
N GLY A 3 40.29 12.96 -17.33
CA GLY A 3 39.38 12.76 -16.19
C GLY A 3 38.11 12.04 -16.65
N THR A 4 38.24 10.77 -17.02
CA THR A 4 37.09 9.87 -17.20
C THR A 4 36.38 9.76 -15.86
N LEU A 5 35.13 10.23 -15.81
CA LEU A 5 34.22 9.99 -14.70
C LEU A 5 33.96 8.49 -14.62
N GLU A 6 34.76 7.79 -13.81
CA GLU A 6 34.41 6.48 -13.28
C GLU A 6 33.13 6.66 -12.46
N THR A 7 31.99 6.49 -13.11
CA THR A 7 30.76 6.10 -12.46
C THR A 7 31.06 4.79 -11.75
N THR A 8 31.38 4.86 -10.46
CA THR A 8 31.38 3.74 -9.53
C THR A 8 30.01 3.09 -9.59
N TYR A 9 29.85 2.14 -10.52
CA TYR A 9 28.82 1.13 -10.48
C TYR A 9 29.02 0.46 -9.13
N ARG A 10 28.03 0.62 -8.24
CA ARG A 10 28.01 0.01 -6.91
C ARG A 10 28.13 -1.49 -7.12
N THR A 11 29.35 -2.01 -7.07
CA THR A 11 29.65 -3.44 -7.15
C THR A 11 28.87 -4.09 -6.03
N ALA A 12 27.96 -5.00 -6.40
CA ALA A 12 27.25 -5.83 -5.45
C ALA A 12 28.28 -6.40 -4.46
N SER A 13 28.05 -6.20 -3.16
CA SER A 13 28.89 -6.82 -2.14
C SER A 13 28.97 -8.32 -2.40
N PRO A 14 30.15 -8.95 -2.20
CA PRO A 14 30.32 -10.38 -2.44
C PRO A 14 29.20 -11.13 -1.71
N GLY A 15 28.40 -11.85 -2.50
CA GLY A 15 27.14 -12.43 -2.07
C GLY A 15 27.30 -13.20 -0.78
N ARG A 16 26.44 -12.90 0.19
CA ARG A 16 26.21 -13.77 1.34
C ARG A 16 25.91 -15.17 0.77
N PRO A 17 26.47 -16.26 1.33
CA PRO A 17 26.19 -17.59 0.81
C PRO A 17 24.68 -17.81 0.75
N HIS A 18 24.23 -18.31 -0.40
CA HIS A 18 22.83 -18.65 -0.66
C HIS A 18 22.39 -19.68 0.37
N THR A 19 21.73 -19.19 1.41
CA THR A 19 21.30 -19.96 2.58
C THR A 19 19.79 -19.81 2.70
N PRO A 20 19.07 -20.84 3.16
CA PRO A 20 17.64 -20.75 3.42
C PRO A 20 17.28 -19.58 4.35
N GLU A 21 18.19 -19.21 5.26
CA GLU A 21 18.04 -18.06 6.15
C GLU A 21 18.06 -16.72 5.38
N ALA A 22 18.94 -16.56 4.39
CA ALA A 22 19.00 -15.35 3.56
C ALA A 22 17.75 -15.19 2.67
N GLU A 23 17.19 -16.29 2.17
CA GLU A 23 15.91 -16.29 1.42
C GLU A 23 14.74 -15.87 2.31
N ALA A 24 14.66 -16.42 3.53
CA ALA A 24 13.61 -16.06 4.48
C ALA A 24 13.70 -14.58 4.89
N GLU A 25 14.91 -14.07 5.14
CA GLU A 25 15.13 -12.65 5.43
C GLU A 25 14.71 -11.77 4.24
N ALA A 26 15.08 -12.14 3.02
CA ALA A 26 14.70 -11.41 1.79
C ALA A 26 13.17 -11.37 1.58
N ALA A 27 12.49 -12.50 1.77
CA ALA A 27 11.03 -12.57 1.67
C ALA A 27 10.34 -11.70 2.74
N SER A 28 10.85 -11.73 3.98
CA SER A 28 10.33 -10.91 5.07
C SER A 28 10.47 -9.40 4.79
N GLU A 29 11.58 -9.00 4.16
CA GLU A 29 11.82 -7.60 3.77
C GLU A 29 10.86 -7.16 2.66
N LEU A 30 10.59 -8.00 1.67
CA LEU A 30 9.59 -7.74 0.63
C LEU A 30 8.19 -7.57 1.23
N ALA A 31 7.79 -8.48 2.13
CA ALA A 31 6.51 -8.41 2.82
C ALA A 31 6.39 -7.14 3.67
N ARG A 32 7.47 -6.75 4.35
CA ARG A 32 7.54 -5.51 5.14
C ARG A 32 7.35 -4.28 4.27
N ARG A 33 8.03 -4.21 3.11
CA ARG A 33 7.88 -3.10 2.15
C ARG A 33 6.45 -3.02 1.58
N ALA A 34 5.88 -4.16 1.20
CA ALA A 34 4.49 -4.24 0.74
C ALA A 34 3.49 -3.79 1.81
N SER A 35 3.68 -4.23 3.06
CA SER A 35 2.83 -3.85 4.20
C SER A 35 2.93 -2.35 4.51
N LEU A 36 4.14 -1.79 4.49
CA LEU A 36 4.35 -0.35 4.71
C LEU A 36 3.67 0.49 3.62
N LEU A 37 3.83 0.12 2.35
CA LEU A 37 3.17 0.80 1.24
C LEU A 37 1.64 0.72 1.39
N HIS A 38 1.13 -0.46 1.72
CA HIS A 38 -0.30 -0.66 1.93
C HIS A 38 -0.84 0.19 3.07
N LYS A 39 -0.14 0.26 4.22
CA LYS A 39 -0.51 1.14 5.34
C LYS A 39 -0.45 2.61 4.97
N LEU A 40 0.58 3.03 4.23
CA LEU A 40 0.72 4.41 3.76
C LEU A 40 -0.41 4.85 2.83
N VAL A 41 -1.06 3.92 2.14
CA VAL A 41 -2.22 4.21 1.28
C VAL A 41 -3.52 4.08 2.07
N ILE A 42 -3.73 2.98 2.80
CA ILE A 42 -4.99 2.73 3.51
C ILE A 42 -5.25 3.76 4.58
N VAL A 43 -4.27 4.10 5.41
CA VAL A 43 -4.47 5.00 6.55
C VAL A 43 -5.03 6.36 6.11
N PRO A 44 -4.40 7.11 5.19
CA PRO A 44 -4.96 8.39 4.74
C PRO A 44 -6.30 8.21 4.03
N CYS A 45 -6.49 7.17 3.22
CA CYS A 45 -7.78 6.92 2.56
C CYS A 45 -8.91 6.70 3.57
N VAL A 46 -8.69 5.89 4.60
CA VAL A 46 -9.68 5.62 5.66
C VAL A 46 -9.96 6.89 6.46
N LEU A 47 -8.94 7.69 6.80
CA LEU A 47 -9.14 8.96 7.50
C LEU A 47 -9.95 9.95 6.66
N LEU A 48 -9.69 10.04 5.36
CA LEU A 48 -10.49 10.85 4.43
C LEU A 48 -11.91 10.33 4.31
N GLY A 49 -12.09 9.00 4.18
CA GLY A 49 -13.40 8.35 4.15
C GLY A 49 -14.21 8.59 5.40
N LEU A 50 -13.57 8.55 6.58
CA LEU A 50 -14.20 8.88 7.85
C LEU A 50 -14.61 10.36 7.93
N GLY A 51 -13.72 11.27 7.53
CA GLY A 51 -14.02 12.71 7.50
C GLY A 51 -15.19 13.03 6.56
N LEU A 52 -15.18 12.48 5.35
CA LEU A 52 -16.30 12.57 4.41
C LEU A 52 -17.57 11.92 4.97
N GLY A 53 -17.42 10.82 5.71
CA GLY A 53 -18.53 10.11 6.33
C GLY A 53 -19.24 10.95 7.38
N VAL A 54 -18.46 11.60 8.26
CA VAL A 54 -18.99 12.52 9.28
C VAL A 54 -19.66 13.72 8.63
N ALA A 55 -19.03 14.33 7.62
CA ALA A 55 -19.63 15.45 6.89
C ALA A 55 -20.95 15.06 6.21
N SER A 56 -20.97 13.91 5.54
CA SER A 56 -22.16 13.38 4.86
C SER A 56 -23.27 13.05 5.87
N TYR A 57 -22.94 12.52 7.04
CA TYR A 57 -23.90 12.26 8.11
C TYR A 57 -24.63 13.54 8.53
N PHE A 58 -23.91 14.62 8.83
CA PHE A 58 -24.53 15.89 9.23
C PHE A 58 -25.37 16.49 8.12
N LEU A 59 -24.90 16.43 6.86
CA LEU A 59 -25.64 16.92 5.71
C LEU A 59 -26.95 16.14 5.51
N LEU A 60 -26.90 14.80 5.52
CA LEU A 60 -28.06 13.94 5.40
C LEU A 60 -29.04 14.14 6.56
N ARG A 61 -28.54 14.30 7.79
CA ARG A 61 -29.36 14.58 8.97
C ARG A 61 -30.12 15.90 8.82
N ASN A 62 -29.45 16.96 8.39
CA ASN A 62 -30.09 18.27 8.18
C ASN A 62 -31.15 18.19 7.08
N LEU A 63 -30.82 17.56 5.94
CA LEU A 63 -31.77 17.35 4.85
C LEU A 63 -33.01 16.54 5.29
N GLN A 64 -32.82 15.51 6.13
CA GLN A 64 -33.96 14.74 6.67
C GLN A 64 -34.85 15.59 7.57
N PHE A 65 -34.28 16.42 8.45
CA PHE A 65 -35.08 17.33 9.26
C PHE A 65 -35.82 18.38 8.41
N GLU A 66 -35.17 18.94 7.38
CA GLU A 66 -35.77 19.93 6.50
C GLU A 66 -36.91 19.35 5.64
N LEU A 67 -36.74 18.14 5.10
CA LEU A 67 -37.67 17.54 4.14
C LEU A 67 -38.76 16.67 4.79
N LEU A 68 -38.41 15.96 5.87
CA LEU A 68 -39.29 14.94 6.48
C LEU A 68 -39.74 15.35 7.89
N GLY A 69 -39.17 16.41 8.48
CA GLY A 69 -39.43 16.82 9.86
C GLY A 69 -38.92 15.83 10.91
N ALA A 70 -38.21 14.77 10.50
CA ALA A 70 -37.75 13.69 11.36
C ALA A 70 -36.41 13.12 10.87
N HIS A 71 -35.62 12.60 11.81
CA HIS A 71 -34.35 11.93 11.54
C HIS A 71 -34.52 10.42 11.56
N ILE A 72 -33.96 9.75 10.54
CA ILE A 72 -33.93 8.29 10.42
C ILE A 72 -32.46 7.84 10.62
N PRO A 73 -32.07 7.45 11.85
CA PRO A 73 -30.66 7.26 12.21
C PRO A 73 -29.94 6.19 11.38
N TRP A 74 -30.59 5.05 11.15
CA TRP A 74 -29.97 3.92 10.42
C TRP A 74 -29.66 4.30 8.97
N LEU A 75 -30.55 5.06 8.31
CA LEU A 75 -30.33 5.50 6.93
C LEU A 75 -29.17 6.49 6.86
N THR A 76 -29.11 7.46 7.79
CA THR A 76 -28.00 8.41 7.87
C THR A 76 -26.66 7.75 8.19
N ALA A 77 -26.65 6.70 9.02
CA ALA A 77 -25.42 5.98 9.36
C ALA A 77 -24.91 5.15 8.17
N ILE A 78 -25.78 4.39 7.51
CA ILE A 78 -25.39 3.54 6.38
C ILE A 78 -24.96 4.38 5.17
N VAL A 79 -25.78 5.35 4.78
CA VAL A 79 -25.50 6.18 3.59
C VAL A 79 -24.42 7.21 3.90
N GLY A 80 -24.51 7.87 5.06
CA GLY A 80 -23.60 8.94 5.44
C GLY A 80 -22.23 8.43 5.81
N ILE A 81 -22.09 7.35 6.59
CA ILE A 81 -20.78 6.86 7.06
C ILE A 81 -20.35 5.62 6.27
N GLY A 82 -21.25 4.63 6.13
CA GLY A 82 -20.95 3.37 5.47
C GLY A 82 -20.53 3.54 4.01
N GLY A 83 -21.22 4.39 3.26
CA GLY A 83 -20.90 4.68 1.86
C GLY A 83 -19.48 5.25 1.67
N PRO A 84 -19.17 6.43 2.24
CA PRO A 84 -17.84 7.02 2.12
C PRO A 84 -16.72 6.15 2.67
N LEU A 85 -16.95 5.45 3.79
CA LEU A 85 -15.96 4.56 4.36
C LEU A 85 -15.70 3.34 3.46
N GLY A 86 -16.76 2.68 2.99
CA GLY A 86 -16.65 1.54 2.06
C GLY A 86 -15.98 1.95 0.74
N GLY A 87 -16.35 3.10 0.19
CA GLY A 87 -15.71 3.67 -0.99
C GLY A 87 -14.22 3.95 -0.78
N SER A 88 -13.85 4.45 0.40
CA SER A 88 -12.45 4.72 0.74
C SER A 88 -11.60 3.44 0.80
N PHE A 89 -12.12 2.35 1.37
CA PHE A 89 -11.44 1.06 1.38
C PHE A 89 -11.26 0.51 -0.03
N TYR A 90 -12.31 0.54 -0.85
CA TYR A 90 -12.26 0.08 -2.23
C TYR A 90 -11.19 0.83 -3.06
N VAL A 91 -11.15 2.16 -2.94
CA VAL A 91 -10.13 2.98 -3.62
C VAL A 91 -8.73 2.66 -3.08
N ALA A 92 -8.57 2.56 -1.76
CA ALA A 92 -7.28 2.30 -1.15
C ALA A 92 -6.69 0.95 -1.57
N GLU A 93 -7.51 -0.11 -1.65
CA GLU A 93 -7.07 -1.43 -2.12
C GLU A 93 -6.62 -1.41 -3.57
N ARG A 94 -7.36 -0.70 -4.45
CA ARG A 94 -7.00 -0.57 -5.86
C ARG A 94 -5.70 0.22 -6.04
N VAL A 95 -5.55 1.33 -5.34
CA VAL A 95 -4.34 2.15 -5.38
C VAL A 95 -3.14 1.39 -4.81
N ALA A 96 -3.30 0.71 -3.67
CA ALA A 96 -2.23 -0.09 -3.07
C ALA A 96 -1.80 -1.23 -3.99
N SER A 97 -2.75 -1.95 -4.60
CA SER A 97 -2.46 -3.04 -5.55
C SER A 97 -1.74 -2.53 -6.79
N PHE A 98 -2.19 -1.40 -7.35
CA PHE A 98 -1.55 -0.77 -8.49
C PHE A 98 -0.10 -0.33 -8.18
N LEU A 99 0.11 0.31 -7.03
CA LEU A 99 1.44 0.76 -6.63
C LEU A 99 2.38 -0.42 -6.32
N LYS A 100 1.88 -1.49 -5.70
CA LYS A 100 2.64 -2.74 -5.51
C LYS A 100 3.06 -3.33 -6.86
N ALA A 101 2.16 -3.42 -7.83
CA ALA A 101 2.46 -3.94 -9.17
C ALA A 101 3.56 -3.12 -9.87
N LEU A 102 3.50 -1.79 -9.79
CA LEU A 102 4.53 -0.91 -10.36
C LEU A 102 5.90 -1.03 -9.68
N ARG A 103 5.92 -1.31 -8.36
CA ARG A 103 7.16 -1.38 -7.57
C ARG A 103 7.75 -2.78 -7.48
N ARG A 104 7.03 -3.82 -7.91
CA ARG A 104 7.43 -5.23 -7.80
C ARG A 104 8.82 -5.50 -8.38
N GLY A 105 9.06 -5.14 -9.65
CA GLY A 105 10.35 -5.36 -10.32
C GLY A 105 11.52 -4.68 -9.59
N PRO A 106 11.49 -3.35 -9.39
CA PRO A 106 12.55 -2.64 -8.67
C PRO A 106 12.80 -3.14 -7.24
N TRP A 107 11.76 -3.60 -6.54
CA TRP A 107 11.93 -4.17 -5.20
C TRP A 107 12.58 -5.54 -5.22
N LEU A 108 12.21 -6.39 -6.18
CA LEU A 108 12.82 -7.71 -6.34
C LEU A 108 14.31 -7.60 -6.66
N GLU A 109 14.68 -6.74 -7.61
CA GLU A 109 16.08 -6.50 -8.00
C GLU A 109 16.92 -5.97 -6.81
N ASP A 110 16.39 -4.99 -6.08
CA ASP A 110 17.08 -4.40 -4.91
C ASP A 110 17.25 -5.41 -3.77
N VAL A 111 16.23 -6.20 -3.46
CA VAL A 111 16.29 -7.22 -2.40
C VAL A 111 17.19 -8.37 -2.80
N ALA A 112 17.08 -8.87 -4.04
CA ALA A 112 17.95 -9.90 -4.60
C ALA A 112 19.43 -9.49 -4.50
N ALA A 113 19.76 -8.28 -4.94
CA ALA A 113 21.12 -7.74 -4.87
C ALA A 113 21.63 -7.57 -3.43
N ARG A 114 20.74 -7.21 -2.49
CA ARG A 114 21.12 -6.96 -1.09
C ARG A 114 21.37 -8.25 -0.29
N TYR A 115 20.60 -9.30 -0.57
CA TYR A 115 20.70 -10.57 0.16
C TYR A 115 21.51 -11.64 -0.61
N GLY A 116 21.90 -11.38 -1.87
CA GLY A 116 22.65 -12.32 -2.69
C GLY A 116 21.82 -13.51 -3.17
N VAL A 117 20.51 -13.30 -3.37
CA VAL A 117 19.54 -14.32 -3.76
C VAL A 117 19.11 -14.09 -5.21
N PRO A 118 18.90 -15.14 -6.03
CA PRO A 118 18.35 -15.00 -7.38
C PRO A 118 16.98 -14.32 -7.36
N VAL A 119 16.70 -13.51 -8.38
CA VAL A 119 15.41 -12.82 -8.51
C VAL A 119 14.29 -13.85 -8.68
N GLU A 120 14.55 -14.91 -9.42
CA GLU A 120 13.62 -16.00 -9.75
C GLU A 120 13.08 -16.67 -8.48
N THR A 121 13.92 -16.84 -7.45
CA THR A 121 13.53 -17.43 -6.16
C THR A 121 12.54 -16.54 -5.40
N LEU A 122 12.59 -15.22 -5.63
CA LEU A 122 11.72 -14.24 -4.96
C LEU A 122 10.45 -13.92 -5.76
N GLU A 123 10.39 -14.26 -7.04
CA GLU A 123 9.23 -13.99 -7.91
C GLU A 123 7.96 -14.69 -7.44
N ASP A 124 8.07 -15.96 -7.01
CA ASP A 124 6.98 -16.77 -6.48
C ASP A 124 6.41 -16.14 -5.19
N TYR A 125 7.28 -15.66 -4.30
CA TYR A 125 6.84 -14.96 -3.08
C TYR A 125 6.19 -13.62 -3.40
N ALA A 126 6.72 -12.87 -4.37
CA ALA A 126 6.15 -11.60 -4.77
C ALA A 126 4.80 -11.75 -5.51
N ALA A 127 4.47 -12.94 -6.03
CA ALA A 127 3.15 -13.22 -6.59
C ALA A 127 2.07 -13.35 -5.51
N LEU A 128 2.46 -13.62 -4.26
CA LEU A 128 1.56 -13.80 -3.12
C LEU A 128 1.31 -12.49 -2.32
N LEU A 129 1.96 -11.38 -2.67
CA LEU A 129 1.91 -10.09 -1.97
C LEU A 129 0.98 -9.07 -2.65
#